data_AF-A0A8W8L1K7-F1
#
_entry.id   AF-A0A8W8L1K7-F1
#
_cell.length_a   1.000
_cell.length_b   1.000
_cell.length_c   1.000
_cell.angle_alpha   90.00
_cell.angle_beta   90.00
_cell.angle_gamma   90.00
#
_symmetry.space_group_name_H-M   'P 1'
#
loop_
_entity.id
_entity.type
_entity.pdbx_description
1 polymer ?
#
loop_
_entity_poly.entity_id
_entity_poly.type
_entity_poly.pdbx_seq_one_letter_code
_entity_poly.pdbx_strand_id
1 'polypeptide(L)'
;MVLIGGPNDGLIRPWQSSLFGFYDENEIVQDMKKQQYFIKDSFGLRTMYEQNRLFMYNIKGIVHKQWVRNPDVIKGVFMKWLN
;
A
#
# COMPACT_ATOMS: atom_id res chain seq x y z
N MET A 1 11.02 -0.76 1.02
CA MET A 1 9.90 -0.17 0.26
C MET A 1 8.84 0.30 1.26
N VAL A 2 8.26 1.47 1.04
CA VAL A 2 7.22 2.06 1.89
C VAL A 2 5.94 2.17 1.08
N LEU A 3 4.87 1.53 1.55
CA LEU A 3 3.56 1.49 0.91
C LEU A 3 2.57 2.30 1.75
N ILE A 4 1.83 3.19 1.11
CA ILE A 4 0.94 4.13 1.80
C ILE A 4 -0.40 4.12 1.05
N GLY A 5 -1.49 3.91 1.77
CA GLY A 5 -2.84 3.93 1.21
C GLY A 5 -3.90 3.96 2.29
N GLY A 6 -5.16 4.02 1.88
CA GLY A 6 -6.26 4.10 2.84
C GLY A 6 -7.63 4.00 2.20
N PRO A 7 -8.65 3.57 2.97
CA PRO A 7 -9.99 3.30 2.45
C PRO A 7 -10.74 4.55 1.96
N ASN A 8 -10.34 5.73 2.43
CA ASN A 8 -10.98 7.00 2.07
C ASN A 8 -10.35 7.70 0.86
N ASP A 9 -9.35 7.10 0.21
CA ASP A 9 -8.65 7.68 -0.95
C ASP A 9 -9.66 8.16 -2.02
N GLY A 10 -10.64 7.31 -2.34
CA GLY A 10 -11.78 7.65 -3.21
C GLY A 10 -11.47 7.71 -4.72
N LEU A 11 -10.19 7.71 -5.12
CA LEU A 11 -9.77 7.71 -6.53
C LEU A 11 -9.20 6.36 -6.97
N ILE A 12 -8.26 5.78 -6.20
CA ILE A 12 -7.66 4.48 -6.49
C ILE A 12 -8.65 3.34 -6.18
N ARG A 13 -8.85 2.42 -7.13
CA ARG A 13 -9.83 1.32 -7.03
C ARG A 13 -9.20 -0.01 -7.50
N PRO A 14 -9.09 -1.04 -6.63
CA PRO A 14 -9.39 -0.98 -5.19
C PRO A 14 -8.31 -0.13 -4.49
N TRP A 15 -8.64 0.56 -3.41
CA TRP A 15 -7.65 1.40 -2.70
C TRP A 15 -6.46 0.58 -2.16
N GLN A 16 -6.69 -0.72 -1.92
CA GLN A 16 -5.66 -1.70 -1.55
C GLN A 16 -4.59 -1.88 -2.63
N SER A 17 -4.82 -1.43 -3.86
CA SER A 17 -3.81 -1.42 -4.94
C SER A 17 -2.53 -0.68 -4.52
N SER A 18 -2.66 0.40 -3.73
CA SER A 18 -1.52 1.10 -3.14
C SER A 18 -0.68 0.25 -2.17
N LEU A 19 -1.22 -0.89 -1.73
CA LEU A 19 -0.62 -1.86 -0.82
C LEU A 19 -0.39 -3.23 -1.51
N PHE A 20 -0.35 -3.28 -2.85
CA PHE A 20 -0.29 -4.52 -3.64
C PHE A 20 -1.47 -5.49 -3.39
N GLY A 21 -2.61 -5.01 -2.91
CA GLY A 21 -3.86 -5.78 -2.95
C GLY A 21 -4.59 -5.56 -4.28
N PHE A 22 -5.32 -6.55 -4.77
CA PHE A 22 -6.08 -6.42 -6.01
C PHE A 22 -7.29 -7.34 -6.06
N TYR A 23 -8.18 -7.12 -7.02
CA TYR A 23 -9.32 -7.99 -7.29
C TYR A 23 -8.88 -9.39 -7.71
N ASP A 24 -9.62 -10.41 -7.28
CA ASP A 24 -9.62 -11.73 -7.92
C ASP A 24 -10.61 -11.78 -9.09
N GLU A 25 -10.78 -12.98 -9.66
CA GLU A 25 -11.71 -13.24 -10.77
C GLU A 25 -13.19 -12.95 -10.46
N ASN A 26 -13.55 -12.86 -9.17
CA ASN A 26 -14.90 -12.57 -8.70
C ASN A 26 -15.05 -11.12 -8.22
N GLU A 27 -14.09 -10.24 -8.55
CA GLU A 27 -14.02 -8.85 -8.08
C GLU A 27 -13.93 -8.71 -6.55
N ILE A 28 -13.49 -9.76 -5.85
CA ILE A 28 -13.25 -9.71 -4.41
C ILE A 28 -11.82 -9.23 -4.20
N VAL A 29 -11.66 -8.19 -3.37
CA VAL A 29 -10.33 -7.65 -3.09
C VAL A 29 -9.53 -8.62 -2.20
N GLN A 30 -8.39 -9.06 -2.70
CA GLN A 30 -7.46 -9.94 -2.01
C GLN A 30 -6.18 -9.18 -1.61
N ASP A 31 -5.62 -9.55 -0.45
CA ASP A 31 -4.32 -9.06 0.04
C ASP A 31 -3.16 -9.49 -0.87
N MET A 32 -2.06 -8.72 -0.86
CA MET A 32 -0.86 -9.02 -1.66
C MET A 32 -0.37 -10.45 -1.51
N LYS A 33 -0.47 -11.06 -0.31
CA LYS A 33 0.04 -12.41 -0.04
C LYS A 33 -0.70 -13.50 -0.80
N LYS A 34 -1.92 -13.23 -1.25
CA LYS A 34 -2.73 -14.16 -2.05
C LYS A 34 -2.48 -14.02 -3.56
N GLN A 35 -1.70 -13.02 -3.96
CA GLN A 35 -1.47 -12.70 -5.36
C GLN A 35 -0.34 -13.54 -5.94
N GLN A 36 -0.48 -13.96 -7.19
CA GLN A 36 0.53 -14.82 -7.84
C GLN A 36 1.91 -14.18 -7.90
N TYR A 37 2.00 -12.86 -8.06
CA TYR A 37 3.29 -12.15 -8.07
C TYR A 37 3.99 -12.15 -6.70
N PHE A 38 3.25 -12.25 -5.59
CA PHE A 38 3.83 -12.43 -4.26
C PHE A 38 4.25 -13.89 -4.06
N ILE A 39 3.37 -14.84 -4.39
CA ILE A 39 3.63 -16.28 -4.22
C ILE A 39 4.85 -16.72 -5.04
N LYS A 40 4.95 -16.25 -6.29
CA LYS A 40 6.07 -16.53 -7.19
C LYS A 40 7.29 -15.64 -6.94
N ASP A 41 7.18 -14.69 -6.01
CA ASP A 41 8.19 -13.67 -5.72
C ASP A 41 8.74 -12.98 -6.98
N SER A 42 7.85 -12.69 -7.94
CA SER A 42 8.21 -12.33 -9.33
C SER A 42 9.12 -11.11 -9.47
N PHE A 43 9.14 -10.26 -8.45
CA PHE A 43 9.98 -9.06 -8.38
C PHE A 43 10.53 -8.83 -6.97
N GLY A 44 10.66 -9.88 -6.16
CA GLY A 44 11.23 -9.79 -4.82
C GLY A 44 10.30 -9.22 -3.74
N LEU A 45 8.99 -9.12 -3.98
CA LEU A 45 8.01 -8.60 -3.01
C LEU A 45 7.91 -9.48 -1.75
N ARG A 46 7.89 -10.80 -1.93
CA ARG A 46 7.86 -11.75 -0.80
C ARG A 46 9.19 -11.71 -0.07
N THR A 47 10.31 -11.72 -0.81
CA THR A 47 11.64 -11.58 -0.21
C THR A 47 11.74 -10.30 0.64
N MET A 48 11.27 -9.15 0.15
CA MET A 48 11.24 -7.90 0.92
C MET A 48 10.34 -7.99 2.15
N TYR A 49 9.19 -8.64 2.04
CA TYR A 49 8.28 -8.86 3.18
C TYR A 49 8.93 -9.72 4.26
N GLU A 50 9.51 -10.87 3.88
CA GLU A 50 10.17 -11.81 4.81
C GLU A 50 11.41 -11.19 5.48
N GLN A 51 12.11 -10.31 4.77
CA GLN A 51 13.26 -9.56 5.30
C GLN A 51 12.87 -8.33 6.13
N ASN A 52 11.58 -8.08 6.40
CA ASN A 52 11.09 -6.88 7.10
C ASN A 52 11.52 -5.56 6.42
N ARG A 53 11.66 -5.56 5.10
CA ARG A 53 12.02 -4.39 4.28
C ARG A 53 10.80 -3.73 3.63
N LEU A 54 9.60 -4.18 3.98
CA LEU A 54 8.33 -3.65 3.50
C LEU A 54 7.57 -2.98 4.65
N PHE A 55 7.37 -1.66 4.55
CA PHE A 55 6.68 -0.87 5.56
C PHE A 55 5.33 -0.42 5.01
N MET A 56 4.24 -0.70 5.74
CA MET A 56 2.87 -0.47 5.26
C MET A 56 2.12 0.49 6.17
N TYR A 57 1.56 1.54 5.58
CA TYR A 57 0.71 2.51 6.26
C TYR A 57 -0.71 2.44 5.69
N ASN A 58 -1.66 2.00 6.51
CA ASN A 58 -3.09 2.04 6.22
C ASN A 58 -3.74 3.17 7.02
N ILE A 59 -3.99 4.31 6.36
CA ILE A 59 -4.44 5.54 7.03
C ILE A 59 -5.86 5.87 6.60
N LYS A 60 -6.77 5.93 7.58
CA LYS A 60 -8.17 6.30 7.37
C LYS A 60 -8.33 7.82 7.30
N GLY A 61 -9.41 8.28 6.68
CA GLY A 61 -9.79 9.70 6.64
C GLY A 61 -9.01 10.57 5.68
N ILE A 62 -8.10 10.01 4.87
CA ILE A 62 -7.30 10.74 3.88
C ILE A 62 -7.89 10.52 2.49
N VAL A 63 -8.35 11.59 1.85
CA VAL A 63 -8.77 11.54 0.43
C VAL A 63 -7.57 11.68 -0.49
N HIS A 64 -7.67 11.24 -1.75
CA HIS A 64 -6.53 11.10 -2.66
C HIS A 64 -5.63 12.35 -2.74
N LYS A 65 -6.23 13.54 -2.86
CA LYS A 65 -5.49 14.81 -2.97
C LYS A 65 -4.73 15.17 -1.68
N GLN A 66 -5.09 14.59 -0.54
CA GLN A 66 -4.50 14.88 0.76
C GLN A 66 -3.21 14.09 1.03
N TRP A 67 -2.93 12.97 0.35
CA TRP A 67 -1.71 12.19 0.60
C TRP A 67 -0.43 13.03 0.52
N VAL A 68 -0.39 13.96 -0.44
CA VAL A 68 0.77 14.85 -0.69
C VAL A 68 0.55 16.28 -0.19
N ARG A 69 -0.54 16.55 0.53
CA ARG A 69 -0.91 17.90 0.99
C ARG A 69 -1.18 17.99 2.50
N ASN A 70 -1.52 16.87 3.15
CA ASN A 70 -1.80 16.83 4.57
C ASN A 70 -0.47 16.85 5.35
N PRO A 71 -0.20 17.90 6.16
CA PRO A 71 1.05 18.00 6.91
C PRO A 71 1.28 16.86 7.90
N ASP A 72 0.21 16.31 8.48
CA ASP A 72 0.29 15.20 9.43
C ASP A 72 0.71 13.91 8.72
N VAL A 73 0.22 13.69 7.50
CA VAL A 73 0.66 12.57 6.65
C VAL A 73 2.12 12.76 6.23
N ILE A 74 2.49 13.96 5.77
CA ILE A 74 3.86 14.24 5.33
C ILE A 74 4.85 14.04 6.48
N LYS A 75 4.62 14.67 7.63
CA LYS A 75 5.53 14.58 8.78
C LYS A 75 5.46 13.19 9.44
N GLY A 76 4.27 12.63 9.57
CA GLY A 76 4.03 11.37 10.29
C GLY A 76 4.42 10.12 9.51
N VAL A 77 4.50 10.20 8.18
CA VAL A 77 4.77 9.06 7.30
C VAL A 77 5.98 9.30 6.42
N PHE A 78 5.93 10.30 5.53
CA PHE A 78 6.97 10.49 4.50
C PHE A 78 8.33 10.87 5.07
N MET A 79 8.36 11.84 5.99
CA MET A 79 9.61 12.36 6.55
C MET A 79 10.41 11.31 7.34
N LYS A 80 9.80 10.22 7.78
CA LYS A 80 10.51 9.10 8.44
C LYS A 80 11.47 8.35 7.51
N TRP A 81 11.32 8.52 6.20
CA TRP A 81 12.02 7.72 5.19
C TRP A 81 12.88 8.55 4.23
N LEU A 82 12.94 9.88 4.42
CA LEU A 82 13.59 10.83 3.52
C LEU A 82 14.77 11.57 4.18
N ASN A 83 15.50 10.89 5.07
CA ASN A 83 16.71 11.44 5.69
C ASN A 83 17.86 11.57 4.69
#